data_AF-A0A1F3SIQ2-F1
#
_entry.id   AF-A0A1F3SIQ2-F1
#
_cell.length_a   1.000
_cell.length_b   1.000
_cell.length_c   1.000
_cell.angle_alpha   90.00
_cell.angle_beta   90.00
_cell.angle_gamma   90.00
#
_symmetry.space_group_name_H-M   'P 1'
#
loop_
_entity.id
_entity.type
_entity.pdbx_description
1 polymer ?
#
loop_
_entity_poly.entity_id
_entity_poly.type
_entity_poly.pdbx_seq_one_letter_code
_entity_poly.pdbx_strand_id
1 'polypeptide(L)'
;MAGPVENNTKAPFFPEKKIGNLRSKNPVAPRNEAARQASIEKTTSKDAKVDISDGIKDFARIKKAAVGAPPPDNSAKIASLKQSIKNGTYEVDYDGLAEKMMASEF
;
A
#
# COMPACT_ATOMS: atom_id res chain seq x y z
N MET A 1 38.98 -41.32 8.81
CA MET A 1 39.69 -40.70 7.68
C MET A 1 38.62 -40.14 6.75
N ALA A 2 38.27 -38.86 6.93
CA ALA A 2 37.18 -38.20 6.20
C ALA A 2 37.79 -37.34 5.08
N GLY A 3 37.39 -37.60 3.84
CA GLY A 3 37.88 -36.88 2.65
C GLY A 3 37.31 -35.46 2.55
N PRO A 4 37.98 -34.56 1.80
CA PRO A 4 37.51 -33.19 1.63
C PRO A 4 36.37 -33.09 0.61
N VAL A 5 35.34 -32.31 0.97
CA VAL A 5 34.20 -31.94 0.12
C VAL A 5 34.63 -30.77 -0.79
N GLU A 6 34.67 -30.99 -2.09
CA GLU A 6 34.94 -29.94 -3.08
C GLU A 6 33.65 -29.18 -3.41
N ASN A 7 33.54 -27.94 -2.91
CA ASN A 7 32.46 -27.03 -3.29
C ASN A 7 32.86 -26.26 -4.56
N ASN A 8 32.39 -26.75 -5.70
CA ASN A 8 32.57 -26.15 -7.02
C ASN A 8 31.68 -24.88 -7.16
N THR A 9 32.24 -23.71 -6.84
CA THR A 9 31.58 -22.41 -7.06
C THR A 9 31.79 -21.94 -8.51
N LYS A 10 30.68 -21.98 -9.25
CA LYS A 10 30.48 -21.55 -10.64
C LYS A 10 31.19 -20.21 -10.97
N ALA A 11 31.81 -20.18 -12.14
CA ALA A 11 32.59 -19.07 -12.72
C ALA A 11 31.86 -17.71 -12.78
N PRO A 12 32.59 -16.57 -12.82
CA PRO A 12 31.98 -15.24 -12.78
C PRO A 12 31.35 -14.87 -14.13
N PHE A 13 30.12 -14.34 -14.08
CA PHE A 13 29.25 -13.97 -15.20
C PHE A 13 29.69 -12.68 -15.96
N PHE A 14 30.96 -12.27 -15.90
CA PHE A 14 31.40 -11.08 -16.62
C PHE A 14 32.77 -11.29 -17.29
N PRO A 15 32.87 -11.04 -18.61
CA PRO A 15 34.11 -11.23 -19.34
C PRO A 15 35.12 -10.15 -18.92
N GLU A 16 36.29 -10.63 -18.52
CA GLU A 16 37.55 -9.95 -18.18
C GLU A 16 37.59 -8.42 -18.38
N LYS A 17 37.24 -7.66 -17.34
CA LYS A 17 37.91 -6.37 -17.09
C LYS A 17 38.89 -6.58 -15.96
N LYS A 18 40.18 -6.36 -16.23
CA LYS A 18 41.25 -6.39 -15.24
C LYS A 18 40.92 -5.45 -14.08
N ILE A 19 40.38 -6.00 -12.98
CA ILE A 19 40.20 -5.25 -11.75
C ILE A 19 41.58 -5.22 -11.08
N GLY A 20 42.34 -4.15 -11.34
CA GLY A 20 43.52 -3.84 -10.54
C GLY A 20 43.10 -3.78 -9.08
N ASN A 21 43.87 -4.41 -8.20
CA ASN A 21 43.63 -4.49 -6.76
C ASN A 21 43.49 -3.10 -6.11
N LEU A 22 42.30 -2.49 -6.20
CA LEU A 22 41.85 -1.48 -5.25
C LEU A 22 41.24 -2.24 -4.06
N ARG A 23 42.11 -2.78 -3.22
CA ARG A 23 41.76 -3.13 -1.84
C ARG A 23 41.38 -1.81 -1.15
N SER A 24 40.12 -1.43 -1.29
CA SER A 24 39.48 -0.44 -0.42
C SER A 24 39.69 -0.90 1.02
N LYS A 25 40.53 -0.16 1.76
CA LYS A 25 40.72 -0.31 3.20
C LYS A 25 39.50 0.25 3.95
N ASN A 26 38.31 -0.20 3.59
CA ASN A 26 37.14 0.03 4.42
C ASN A 26 37.16 -1.05 5.51
N PRO A 27 37.31 -0.70 6.80
CA PRO A 27 37.15 -1.68 7.86
C PRO A 27 35.75 -2.27 7.71
N VAL A 28 35.68 -3.60 7.65
CA VAL A 28 34.41 -4.33 7.71
C VAL A 28 33.86 -4.09 9.11
N ALA A 29 33.08 -3.02 9.27
CA ALA A 29 32.42 -2.70 10.52
C ALA A 29 31.50 -3.88 10.90
N PRO A 30 31.54 -4.35 12.16
CA PRO A 30 30.75 -5.49 12.60
C PRO A 30 29.26 -5.27 12.25
N ARG A 31 28.65 -6.27 11.63
CA ARG A 31 27.28 -6.17 11.08
C ARG A 31 26.19 -5.95 12.15
N ASN A 32 26.44 -6.32 13.40
CA ASN A 32 25.45 -6.38 14.49
C ASN A 32 25.69 -5.35 15.60
N GLU A 33 26.14 -4.15 15.26
CA GLU A 33 26.27 -3.08 16.26
C GLU A 33 24.96 -2.29 16.37
N ALA A 34 24.42 -2.12 17.59
CA ALA A 34 23.17 -1.38 17.81
C ALA A 34 23.23 0.07 17.25
N ALA A 35 24.42 0.66 17.24
CA ALA A 35 24.68 1.97 16.63
C ALA A 35 24.43 2.00 15.11
N ARG A 36 24.60 0.85 14.43
CA ARG A 36 24.33 0.71 13.00
C ARG A 36 22.83 0.64 12.70
N GLN A 37 22.03 0.09 13.60
CA GLN A 37 20.57 0.06 13.44
C GLN A 37 20.01 1.49 13.41
N ALA A 38 20.44 2.34 14.33
CA ALA A 38 20.04 3.74 14.37
C ALA A 38 20.47 4.52 13.12
N SER A 39 21.64 4.23 12.55
CA SER A 39 22.11 4.89 11.31
C SER A 39 21.41 4.38 10.06
N ILE A 40 21.10 3.08 9.99
CA ILE A 40 20.27 2.49 8.94
C ILE A 40 18.85 3.08 9.02
N GLU A 41 18.22 3.10 10.19
CA GLU A 41 16.90 3.70 10.39
C GLU A 41 16.89 5.17 9.97
N LYS A 42 17.91 5.95 10.35
CA LYS A 42 18.00 7.37 9.97
C LYS A 42 18.21 7.58 8.47
N THR A 43 18.89 6.67 7.77
CA THR A 43 19.16 6.78 6.33
C THR A 43 17.96 6.27 5.53
N THR A 44 17.43 5.11 5.88
CA THR A 44 16.22 4.53 5.28
C THR A 44 15.00 5.43 5.48
N SER A 45 14.86 6.09 6.65
CA SER A 45 13.79 7.05 6.88
C SER A 45 13.88 8.30 6.01
N LYS A 46 15.06 8.64 5.46
CA LYS A 46 15.22 9.78 4.54
C LYS A 46 14.89 9.37 3.12
N ASP A 47 15.35 8.19 2.70
CA ASP A 47 15.11 7.68 1.35
C ASP A 47 13.67 7.18 1.16
N ALA A 48 13.00 6.75 2.23
CA ALA A 48 11.60 6.29 2.21
C ALA A 48 10.57 7.40 2.48
N LYS A 49 10.99 8.63 2.79
CA LYS A 49 10.07 9.75 3.05
C LYS A 49 9.63 10.38 1.72
N VAL A 50 8.67 9.75 1.06
CA VAL A 50 7.90 10.43 0.01
C VAL A 50 7.01 11.44 0.74
N ASP A 51 7.16 12.73 0.43
CA ASP A 51 6.34 13.77 1.04
C ASP A 51 4.90 13.63 0.53
N ILE A 52 4.06 12.93 1.30
CA ILE A 52 2.64 12.81 1.02
C ILE A 52 2.04 14.18 1.28
N SER A 53 1.41 14.79 0.27
CA SER A 53 0.73 16.06 0.45
C SER A 53 -0.37 15.97 1.51
N ASP A 54 -0.57 17.05 2.26
CA ASP A 54 -1.50 17.03 3.39
C ASP A 54 -2.94 16.72 2.97
N GLY A 55 -3.36 17.14 1.78
CA GLY A 55 -4.66 16.78 1.21
C GLY A 55 -4.84 15.27 1.00
N ILE A 56 -3.78 14.54 0.63
CA ILE A 56 -3.84 13.07 0.47
C ILE A 56 -3.90 12.38 1.84
N LYS A 57 -3.18 12.90 2.84
CA LYS A 57 -3.26 12.38 4.22
C LYS A 57 -4.67 12.56 4.79
N ASP A 58 -5.29 13.71 4.56
CA ASP A 58 -6.63 13.99 5.04
C ASP A 58 -7.68 13.15 4.30
N PHE A 59 -7.55 12.98 2.98
CA PHE A 59 -8.40 12.07 2.23
C PHE A 59 -8.29 10.62 2.75
N ALA A 60 -7.08 10.15 3.05
CA ALA A 60 -6.87 8.81 3.61
C ALA A 60 -7.51 8.64 5.00
N ARG A 61 -7.44 9.67 5.85
CA ARG A 61 -8.09 9.68 7.16
C ARG A 61 -9.61 9.65 7.03
N ILE A 62 -10.18 10.49 6.15
CA ILE A 62 -11.62 10.54 5.89
C ILE A 62 -12.10 9.20 5.33
N LYS A 63 -11.38 8.62 4.35
CA LYS A 63 -11.71 7.31 3.79
C LYS A 63 -11.67 6.21 4.85
N LYS A 64 -10.67 6.22 5.74
CA LYS A 64 -10.57 5.25 6.84
C LYS A 64 -11.73 5.42 7.83
N ALA A 65 -12.10 6.65 8.15
CA ALA A 65 -13.25 6.94 9.01
C ALA A 65 -14.59 6.53 8.37
N ALA A 66 -14.76 6.80 7.07
CA ALA A 66 -15.96 6.45 6.31
C ALA A 66 -16.14 4.93 6.15
N VAL A 67 -15.05 4.19 5.92
CA VAL A 67 -15.08 2.71 5.83
C VAL A 67 -15.34 2.06 7.19
N GLY A 68 -14.87 2.68 8.28
CA GLY A 68 -15.13 2.22 9.64
C GLY A 68 -16.48 2.66 10.22
N ALA A 69 -17.22 3.51 9.51
CA ALA A 69 -18.52 3.99 9.96
C ALA A 69 -19.55 2.84 9.87
N PRO A 70 -20.44 2.70 10.87
CA PRO A 70 -21.58 1.80 10.75
C PRO A 70 -22.41 2.12 9.51
N PRO A 71 -23.01 1.13 8.84
CA PRO A 71 -23.94 1.39 7.75
C PRO A 71 -25.03 2.36 8.24
N PRO A 72 -25.41 3.37 7.44
CA PRO A 72 -26.48 4.27 7.81
C PRO A 72 -27.77 3.47 8.04
N ASP A 73 -28.43 3.69 9.17
CA ASP A 73 -29.72 3.08 9.46
C ASP A 73 -30.79 3.68 8.54
N ASN A 74 -31.18 2.91 7.53
CA ASN A 74 -32.18 3.30 6.54
C ASN A 74 -33.58 2.75 6.86
N SER A 75 -33.79 2.16 8.05
CA SER A 75 -35.04 1.48 8.41
C SER A 75 -36.29 2.36 8.28
N ALA A 76 -36.25 3.58 8.82
CA ALA A 76 -37.36 4.54 8.75
C ALA A 76 -37.67 4.96 7.30
N LYS A 77 -36.64 5.20 6.48
CA LYS A 77 -36.79 5.55 5.06
C LYS A 77 -37.43 4.42 4.27
N ILE A 78 -37.00 3.18 4.52
CA ILE A 78 -37.55 1.98 3.88
C ILE A 78 -39.02 1.78 4.29
N ALA A 79 -39.36 1.99 5.57
CA ALA A 79 -40.73 1.86 6.05
C ALA A 79 -41.68 2.87 5.37
N SER A 80 -41.26 4.14 5.32
CA SER A 80 -41.99 5.20 4.61
C SER A 80 -42.19 4.86 3.13
N LEU A 81 -41.12 4.45 2.43
CA LEU A 81 -41.19 4.08 1.02
C LEU A 81 -42.15 2.90 0.77
N LYS A 82 -42.08 1.86 1.61
CA LYS A 82 -42.98 0.71 1.55
C LYS A 82 -44.44 1.13 1.73
N GLN A 83 -44.71 2.07 2.62
CA GLN A 83 -46.06 2.58 2.84
C GLN A 83 -46.58 3.36 1.62
N SER A 84 -45.77 4.25 1.05
CA SER A 84 -46.12 4.99 -0.17
C SER A 84 -46.40 4.08 -1.36
N ILE A 85 -45.60 3.01 -1.53
CA ILE A 85 -45.82 2.00 -2.58
C ILE A 85 -47.14 1.25 -2.34
N LYS A 86 -47.42 0.82 -1.11
CA LYS A 86 -48.68 0.14 -0.77
C LYS A 86 -49.91 1.02 -0.99
N ASN A 87 -49.78 2.32 -0.72
CA ASN A 87 -50.86 3.29 -0.89
C ASN A 87 -51.00 3.75 -2.36
N GLY A 88 -50.11 3.33 -3.26
CA GLY A 88 -50.12 3.71 -4.66
C GLY A 88 -49.71 5.17 -4.92
N THR A 89 -49.12 5.86 -3.94
CA THR A 89 -48.70 7.26 -4.04
C THR A 89 -47.21 7.40 -4.34
N TYR A 90 -46.55 6.30 -4.72
CA TYR A 90 -45.13 6.31 -5.06
C TYR A 90 -44.96 6.56 -6.56
N GLU A 91 -44.42 7.72 -6.90
CA GLU A 91 -44.05 8.10 -8.26
C GLU A 91 -42.58 7.76 -8.53
N VAL A 92 -42.32 7.10 -9.64
CA VAL A 92 -40.96 6.75 -10.06
C VAL A 92 -40.34 7.97 -10.76
N ASP A 93 -39.21 8.43 -10.23
CA ASP A 93 -38.37 9.42 -10.91
C ASP A 93 -37.53 8.72 -11.99
N TYR A 94 -37.96 8.86 -13.26
CA TYR A 94 -37.33 8.22 -14.40
C TYR A 94 -35.97 8.84 -14.76
N ASP A 95 -35.81 10.14 -14.58
CA ASP A 95 -34.55 10.83 -14.87
C ASP A 95 -33.48 10.44 -13.84
N GLY A 96 -33.85 10.45 -12.56
CA GLY A 96 -32.97 9.98 -11.48
C GLY A 96 -32.68 8.48 -11.56
N LEU A 97 -33.59 7.68 -12.13
CA LEU A 97 -33.34 6.27 -12.41
C LEU A 97 -32.32 6.11 -13.54
N ALA A 98 -32.48 6.83 -14.66
CA ALA A 98 -31.56 6.77 -15.78
C ALA A 98 -30.15 7.22 -15.37
N GLU A 99 -30.02 8.32 -14.63
CA GLU A 99 -28.74 8.82 -14.14
C GLU A 99 -28.03 7.78 -13.26
N LYS A 100 -28.76 7.08 -12.38
CA LYS A 100 -28.20 6.00 -11.56
C LYS A 100 -27.78 4.78 -12.38
N MET A 101 -28.54 4.43 -13.41
CA MET A 101 -28.17 3.34 -14.31
C MET A 101 -26.87 3.67 -15.04
N MET A 102 -26.74 4.90 -15.55
CA MET A 102 -25.51 5.36 -16.21
C MET A 102 -24.33 5.44 -15.22
N ALA A 103 -24.54 5.95 -14.01
CA ALA A 103 -23.49 6.08 -13.00
C ALA A 103 -22.98 4.73 -12.45
N SER A 104 -23.74 3.65 -12.60
CA SER A 104 -23.33 2.31 -12.15
C SER A 104 -22.57 1.51 -13.21
N GLU A 105 -22.62 1.93 -14.47
CA GLU A 105 -21.98 1.22 -15.60
C GLU A 105 -20.53 1.67 -15.87
N PHE A 106 -20.09 2.78 -15.28
CA PHE A 106 -18.73 3.33 -15.39
C PHE A 106 -18.00 3.37 -14.05
#